data_AF-A0A4S8KFN2-F1
#
_entry.id   AF-A0A4S8KFN2-F1
#
_cell.length_a   1.000
_cell.length_b   1.000
_cell.length_c   1.000
_cell.angle_alpha   90.00
_cell.angle_beta   90.00
_cell.angle_gamma   90.00
#
_symmetry.space_group_name_H-M   'P 1'
#
loop_
_entity.id
_entity.type
_entity.pdbx_description
1 polymer ?
#
loop_
_entity_poly.entity_id
_entity_poly.type
_entity_poly.pdbx_seq_one_letter_code
_entity_poly.pdbx_strand_id
1 'polypeptide(L)'
;MVVAMGTKQVAGTEEGIKEPQATFSACFGAAFIMLHPTRYAAMLVEKMQKYGATAWLVNTGWSGGRYGIGSRIKLSYTRKIIDAIHSGSLLNANYKKTQVFGLEIPTEVEGVPSEILDPENTVSQLFVKQMIDVDRGDVVA
;
A
#
# COMPACT_ATOMS: atom_id res chain seq x y z
N MET A 1 -2.50 11.61 -0.44
CA MET A 1 -3.78 11.41 0.28
C MET A 1 -3.53 10.42 1.42
N VAL A 2 -3.60 10.87 2.68
CA VAL A 2 -3.21 10.09 3.89
C VAL A 2 -4.45 9.71 4.74
N VAL A 3 -5.66 9.92 4.22
CA VAL A 3 -6.88 9.92 5.05
C VAL A 3 -7.37 8.51 5.39
N ALA A 4 -7.06 7.50 4.56
CA ALA A 4 -7.22 6.10 4.92
C ALA A 4 -6.16 5.27 4.17
N MET A 5 -5.32 4.54 4.89
CA MET A 5 -4.46 3.53 4.29
C MET A 5 -4.88 2.17 4.86
N GLY A 6 -5.25 1.26 3.96
CA GLY A 6 -5.58 -0.11 4.33
C GLY A 6 -4.34 -0.83 4.84
N THR A 7 -4.42 -1.40 6.04
CA THR A 7 -3.36 -2.23 6.62
C THR A 7 -3.98 -3.58 6.96
N LYS A 8 -3.21 -4.66 6.96
CA LYS A 8 -3.69 -5.91 7.56
C LYS A 8 -3.29 -5.93 9.02
N GLN A 9 -4.25 -6.11 9.91
CA GLN A 9 -3.97 -6.37 11.31
C GLN A 9 -3.33 -7.76 11.41
N VAL A 10 -2.16 -7.84 12.03
CA VAL A 10 -1.41 -9.09 12.16
C VAL A 10 -1.87 -9.83 13.41
N ALA A 11 -1.99 -11.16 13.33
CA ALA A 11 -2.39 -11.99 14.47
C ALA A 11 -1.53 -11.70 15.71
N GLY A 12 -2.18 -11.50 16.86
CA GLY A 12 -1.52 -11.23 18.15
C GLY A 12 -1.28 -9.76 18.52
N THR A 13 -1.76 -8.78 17.73
CA THR A 13 -1.66 -7.34 18.08
C THR A 13 -2.82 -6.83 18.94
N GLU A 14 -3.95 -7.54 18.96
CA GLU A 14 -5.07 -7.32 19.88
C GLU A 14 -5.62 -8.69 20.33
N GLU A 15 -6.17 -8.74 21.55
CA GLU A 15 -6.70 -9.97 22.15
C GLU A 15 -7.88 -10.49 21.31
N GLY A 16 -7.70 -11.65 20.66
CA GLY A 16 -8.74 -12.30 19.85
C GLY A 16 -8.47 -12.42 18.34
N ILE A 17 -7.44 -11.78 17.79
CA ILE A 17 -7.15 -11.83 16.35
C ILE A 17 -6.25 -13.04 16.02
N LYS A 18 -6.83 -14.09 15.43
CA LYS A 18 -6.14 -15.32 15.00
C LYS A 18 -5.79 -15.36 13.50
N GLU A 19 -6.49 -14.58 12.67
CA GLU A 19 -6.25 -14.49 11.22
C GLU A 19 -6.10 -13.02 10.78
N PRO A 20 -5.30 -12.73 9.74
CA PRO A 20 -5.05 -11.37 9.31
C PRO A 20 -6.30 -10.73 8.66
N GLN A 21 -6.96 -9.84 9.41
CA GLN A 21 -8.09 -9.05 8.93
C GLN A 21 -7.61 -7.77 8.24
N ALA A 22 -8.27 -7.41 7.14
CA ALA A 22 -8.07 -6.10 6.50
C ALA A 22 -8.71 -5.03 7.39
N THR A 23 -7.94 -4.04 7.83
CA THR A 23 -8.43 -2.94 8.65
C THR A 23 -7.98 -1.59 8.08
N PHE A 24 -8.87 -0.61 8.13
CA PHE A 24 -8.52 0.76 7.81
C PHE A 24 -8.07 1.47 9.09
N SER A 25 -6.76 1.55 9.30
CA SER A 25 -6.19 2.27 10.45
C SER A 25 -5.83 3.69 10.02
N ALA A 26 -6.63 4.66 10.45
CA ALA A 26 -6.33 6.08 10.25
C ALA A 26 -4.90 6.39 10.75
N CYS A 27 -4.11 7.06 9.92
CA CYS A 27 -2.72 7.44 10.21
C CYS A 27 -1.77 6.25 10.56
N PHE A 28 -2.09 5.00 10.20
CA PHE A 28 -1.36 3.78 10.62
C PHE A 28 -1.27 3.57 12.15
N GLY A 29 -2.10 4.26 12.92
CA GLY A 29 -1.99 4.29 14.38
C GLY A 29 -3.27 4.77 15.04
N ALA A 30 -4.43 4.39 14.51
CA ALA A 30 -5.73 4.85 15.02
C ALA A 30 -5.91 4.62 16.53
N ALA A 31 -5.31 3.56 17.08
CA ALA A 31 -5.30 3.27 18.52
C ALA A 31 -4.55 4.31 19.38
N PHE A 32 -3.73 5.17 18.78
CA PHE A 32 -2.81 6.09 19.47
C PHE A 32 -3.06 7.57 19.15
N ILE A 33 -4.08 7.90 18.34
CA ILE A 33 -4.38 9.28 17.95
C ILE A 33 -5.49 9.88 18.82
N MET A 34 -5.25 11.07 19.36
CA MET A 34 -6.20 11.78 20.22
C MET A 34 -7.03 12.83 19.48
N LEU A 35 -6.52 13.33 18.34
CA LEU A 35 -7.22 14.32 17.50
C LEU A 35 -7.87 13.66 16.28
N HIS A 36 -8.78 14.39 15.65
CA HIS A 36 -9.40 13.94 14.40
C HIS A 36 -8.33 13.69 13.32
N PRO A 37 -8.37 12.57 12.56
CA PRO A 37 -7.35 12.18 11.58
C PRO A 37 -6.99 13.26 10.56
N THR A 38 -7.95 14.10 10.16
CA THR A 38 -7.71 15.20 9.21
C THR A 38 -6.72 16.24 9.74
N ARG A 39 -6.62 16.43 11.07
CA ARG A 39 -5.63 17.33 11.67
C ARG A 39 -4.21 16.78 11.47
N TYR A 40 -4.01 15.49 11.69
CA TYR A 40 -2.71 14.84 11.46
C TYR A 40 -2.35 14.82 9.98
N ALA A 41 -3.33 14.56 9.10
CA ALA A 41 -3.11 14.62 7.66
C ALA A 41 -2.66 16.02 7.20
N ALA A 42 -3.31 17.09 7.70
CA ALA A 42 -2.92 18.47 7.40
C ALA A 42 -1.50 18.78 7.87
N MET A 43 -1.15 18.40 9.11
CA MET A 43 0.21 18.60 9.64
C MET A 43 1.28 17.87 8.83
N LEU A 44 0.97 16.66 8.35
CA LEU A 44 1.90 15.90 7.50
C LEU A 44 2.10 16.59 6.15
N VAL A 45 1.01 17.05 5.50
CA VAL A 45 1.09 17.78 4.22
C VAL A 45 1.94 19.03 4.37
N GLU A 46 1.74 19.82 5.43
CA GLU A 46 2.51 21.05 5.69
C GLU A 46 4.01 20.74 5.83
N LYS A 47 4.37 19.71 6.61
CA LYS A 47 5.77 19.29 6.78
C LYS A 47 6.37 18.79 5.47
N MET A 48 5.64 17.99 4.70
CA MET A 48 6.12 17.50 3.41
C MET A 48 6.42 18.65 2.46
N GLN A 49 5.54 19.64 2.37
CA GLN A 49 5.75 20.83 1.53
C GLN A 49 6.95 21.65 2.01
N LYS A 50 7.07 21.88 3.32
CA LYS A 50 8.18 22.66 3.91
C LYS A 50 9.56 22.07 3.63
N TYR A 51 9.67 20.75 3.66
CA TYR A 51 10.96 20.04 3.52
C TYR A 51 11.15 19.37 2.14
N GLY A 52 10.20 19.53 1.21
CA GLY A 52 10.26 18.90 -0.11
C GLY A 52 10.23 17.36 -0.06
N ALA A 53 9.57 16.78 0.95
CA ALA A 53 9.53 15.33 1.13
C ALA A 53 8.56 14.66 0.14
N THR A 54 8.97 13.52 -0.41
CA THR A 54 8.16 12.67 -1.29
C THR A 54 7.58 11.49 -0.50
N ALA A 55 6.30 11.19 -0.68
CA ALA A 55 5.65 10.04 -0.06
C ALA A 55 5.57 8.85 -1.02
N TRP A 56 5.78 7.66 -0.48
CA TRP A 56 5.72 6.39 -1.23
C TRP A 56 4.75 5.44 -0.55
N LEU A 57 3.98 4.69 -1.35
CA LEU A 57 3.13 3.60 -0.88
C LEU A 57 3.79 2.28 -1.25
N VAL A 58 4.22 1.50 -0.26
CA VAL A 58 4.92 0.22 -0.46
C VAL A 58 4.10 -0.92 0.11
N ASN A 59 3.71 -1.88 -0.73
CA ASN A 59 3.04 -3.10 -0.28
C ASN A 59 4.08 -4.07 0.34
N THR A 60 3.91 -4.40 1.62
CA THR A 60 4.72 -5.39 2.36
C THR A 60 3.93 -6.64 2.74
N GLY A 61 2.69 -6.73 2.26
CA GLY A 61 1.74 -7.79 2.53
C GLY A 61 1.82 -8.92 1.49
N TRP A 62 0.65 -9.26 0.95
CA TRP A 62 0.50 -10.35 -0.01
C TRP A 62 0.34 -9.80 -1.43
N SER A 63 0.86 -10.56 -2.39
CA SER A 63 0.69 -10.39 -3.83
C SER A 63 0.28 -11.75 -4.43
N GLY A 64 -0.32 -11.82 -5.61
CA GLY A 64 -0.67 -13.13 -6.20
C GLY A 64 -2.10 -13.65 -5.90
N GLY A 65 -2.92 -12.93 -5.12
CA GLY A 65 -4.28 -13.34 -4.74
C GLY A 65 -4.55 -13.38 -3.23
N ARG A 66 -5.70 -13.93 -2.82
CA ARG A 66 -6.12 -14.07 -1.39
C ARG A 66 -5.14 -14.93 -0.58
N TYR A 67 -5.24 -14.79 0.74
CA TYR A 67 -4.63 -15.71 1.70
C TYR A 67 -4.93 -17.16 1.29
N GLY A 68 -3.87 -17.98 1.18
CA GLY A 68 -3.94 -19.37 0.72
C GLY A 68 -3.68 -19.61 -0.77
N ILE A 69 -3.77 -18.59 -1.64
CA ILE A 69 -3.49 -18.69 -3.10
C ILE A 69 -2.31 -17.79 -3.50
N GLY A 70 -2.26 -16.57 -2.96
CA GLY A 70 -1.15 -15.65 -3.22
C GLY A 70 0.15 -16.08 -2.56
N SER A 71 1.15 -15.21 -2.59
CA SER A 71 2.36 -15.36 -1.79
C SER A 71 2.70 -14.03 -1.10
N ARG A 72 3.33 -14.10 0.07
CA ARG A 72 3.86 -12.90 0.72
C ARG A 72 5.00 -12.34 -0.13
N ILE A 73 5.04 -11.02 -0.32
CA ILE A 73 6.13 -10.38 -1.06
C ILE A 73 7.46 -10.73 -0.37
N LYS A 74 8.44 -11.22 -1.14
CA LYS A 74 9.75 -11.58 -0.58
C LYS A 74 10.40 -10.32 0.00
N LEU A 75 10.89 -10.42 1.23
CA LEU A 75 11.54 -9.31 1.93
C LEU A 75 12.71 -8.73 1.14
N SER A 76 13.43 -9.57 0.38
CA SER A 76 14.51 -9.13 -0.51
C SER A 76 14.04 -8.13 -1.57
N TYR A 77 12.84 -8.29 -2.12
CA TYR A 77 12.28 -7.36 -3.10
C TYR A 77 11.85 -6.05 -2.44
N THR A 78 11.18 -6.11 -1.29
CA THR A 78 10.83 -4.91 -0.53
C THR A 78 12.07 -4.09 -0.18
N ARG A 79 13.17 -4.75 0.26
CA ARG A 79 14.44 -4.06 0.54
C ARG A 79 15.00 -3.35 -0.69
N LYS A 80 15.02 -4.01 -1.85
CA LYS A 80 15.45 -3.38 -3.11
C LYS A 80 14.59 -2.17 -3.51
N ILE A 81 13.27 -2.24 -3.28
CA ILE A 81 12.38 -1.09 -3.53
C ILE A 81 12.74 0.08 -2.60
N ILE A 82 12.99 -0.20 -1.31
CA ILE A 82 13.42 0.82 -0.34
C ILE A 82 14.80 1.40 -0.72
N ASP A 83 15.74 0.56 -1.15
CA ASP A 83 17.05 1.00 -1.63
C ASP A 83 16.91 1.90 -2.88
N ALA A 84 15.99 1.57 -3.79
CA ALA A 84 15.69 2.37 -4.98
C ALA A 84 15.04 3.73 -4.64
N ILE A 85 14.23 3.80 -3.57
CA ILE A 85 13.70 5.05 -3.03
C ILE A 85 14.83 5.90 -2.47
N HIS A 86 15.72 5.32 -1.65
CA HIS A 86 16.81 6.05 -1.02
C HIS A 86 17.90 6.50 -2.00
N SER A 87 18.15 5.73 -3.06
CA SER A 87 19.10 6.11 -4.12
C SER A 87 18.58 7.24 -5.01
N GLY A 88 17.30 7.57 -4.93
CA GLY A 88 16.64 8.53 -5.82
C GLY A 88 16.37 7.99 -7.23
N SER A 89 16.69 6.72 -7.51
CA SER A 89 16.45 6.10 -8.83
C SER A 89 14.98 6.18 -9.25
N LEU A 90 14.06 5.99 -8.30
CA LEU A 90 12.63 6.06 -8.57
C LEU A 90 12.12 7.48 -8.88
N LEU A 91 12.84 8.54 -8.52
CA LEU A 91 12.44 9.90 -8.88
C LEU A 91 12.52 10.16 -10.40
N ASN A 92 13.36 9.40 -11.11
CA ASN A 92 13.59 9.53 -12.56
C ASN A 92 13.09 8.31 -13.35
N ALA A 93 12.38 7.38 -12.69
CA ALA A 93 11.88 6.17 -13.33
C ALA A 93 10.66 6.47 -14.24
N ASN A 94 10.36 5.53 -15.14
CA ASN A 94 9.11 5.56 -15.90
C ASN A 94 7.97 5.01 -15.06
N TYR A 95 6.80 5.63 -15.16
CA TYR A 95 5.61 5.26 -14.42
C TYR A 95 4.45 4.94 -15.36
N LYS A 96 3.60 4.02 -14.92
CA LYS A 96 2.27 3.80 -15.50
C LYS A 96 1.20 3.99 -14.42
N LYS A 97 0.00 4.38 -14.83
CA LYS A 97 -1.14 4.51 -13.93
C LYS A 97 -1.92 3.21 -13.88
N THR A 98 -2.25 2.76 -12.67
CA THR A 98 -3.17 1.64 -12.43
C THR A 98 -4.59 2.04 -12.82
N GLN A 99 -5.39 1.10 -13.34
CA GLN A 99 -6.71 1.44 -13.88
C GLN A 99 -7.76 1.68 -12.79
N VAL A 100 -7.63 0.99 -11.66
CA VAL A 100 -8.62 1.05 -10.58
C VAL A 100 -8.38 2.25 -9.67
N PHE A 101 -7.20 2.34 -9.05
CA PHE A 101 -6.91 3.35 -8.03
C PHE A 101 -6.18 4.59 -8.57
N GLY A 102 -5.83 4.61 -9.87
CA GLY A 102 -5.08 5.70 -10.49
C GLY A 102 -3.67 5.92 -9.92
N LEU A 103 -3.13 4.94 -9.18
CA LEU A 103 -1.81 4.99 -8.58
C LEU A 103 -0.73 4.92 -9.67
N GLU A 104 0.31 5.74 -9.53
CA GLU A 104 1.51 5.69 -10.36
C GLU A 104 2.44 4.59 -9.83
N ILE A 105 2.69 3.58 -10.66
CA ILE A 105 3.59 2.46 -10.35
C ILE A 105 4.79 2.49 -11.30
N PRO A 106 6.01 2.22 -10.80
CA PRO A 106 7.19 2.19 -11.65
C PRO A 106 7.10 1.01 -12.62
N THR A 107 7.52 1.22 -13.87
CA THR A 107 7.52 0.15 -14.88
C THR A 107 8.59 -0.91 -14.60
N GLU A 108 9.68 -0.51 -13.95
CA GLU A 108 10.80 -1.37 -13.60
C GLU A 108 11.50 -0.89 -12.32
N VAL A 109 12.05 -1.84 -11.58
CA VAL A 109 12.95 -1.59 -10.44
C VAL A 109 14.06 -2.63 -10.52
N GLU A 110 15.31 -2.19 -10.47
CA GLU A 110 16.46 -3.07 -10.66
C GLU A 110 16.44 -4.24 -9.65
N GLY A 111 16.55 -5.46 -10.18
CA GLY A 111 16.59 -6.66 -9.37
C GLY A 111 15.27 -7.04 -8.70
N VAL A 112 14.16 -6.43 -9.11
CA VAL A 112 12.79 -6.78 -8.74
C VAL A 112 12.02 -7.18 -10.00
N PRO A 113 11.35 -8.35 -10.05
CA PRO A 113 10.56 -8.75 -11.21
C PRO A 113 9.44 -7.75 -11.51
N SER A 114 9.26 -7.34 -12.77
CA SER A 114 8.22 -6.37 -13.16
C SER A 114 6.80 -6.87 -12.89
N GLU A 115 6.60 -8.20 -12.91
CA GLU A 115 5.36 -8.88 -12.58
C GLU A 115 4.82 -8.50 -11.19
N ILE A 116 5.69 -8.26 -10.20
CA ILE A 116 5.25 -7.94 -8.84
C ILE A 116 5.02 -6.45 -8.60
N LEU A 117 5.50 -5.59 -9.51
CA LEU A 117 5.34 -4.14 -9.43
C LEU A 117 3.91 -3.72 -9.81
N ASP A 118 3.31 -4.47 -10.73
CA ASP A 118 1.93 -4.26 -11.13
C ASP A 118 1.00 -5.25 -10.41
N PRO A 119 0.11 -4.79 -9.53
CA PRO A 119 -0.84 -5.66 -8.87
C PRO A 119 -1.75 -6.40 -9.86
N GLU A 120 -2.10 -5.82 -11.02
CA GLU A 120 -2.97 -6.43 -12.04
C GLU A 120 -2.32 -7.68 -12.66
N ASN A 121 -0.99 -7.70 -12.77
CA ASN A 121 -0.25 -8.86 -13.28
C ASN A 121 -0.28 -10.06 -12.32
N THR A 122 -0.57 -9.83 -11.04
CA THR A 122 -0.48 -10.86 -10.00
C THR A 122 -1.84 -11.41 -9.57
N VAL A 123 -2.96 -10.81 -9.98
CA VAL A 123 -4.28 -11.22 -9.46
C VAL A 123 -5.22 -11.68 -10.57
N SER A 124 -6.03 -12.72 -10.28
CA SER A 124 -7.10 -13.18 -11.17
C SER A 124 -8.16 -12.07 -11.38
N GLN A 125 -8.84 -12.07 -12.53
CA GLN A 125 -9.93 -11.13 -12.88
C GLN A 125 -10.98 -10.89 -11.76
N LEU A 126 -11.27 -11.90 -10.92
CA LEU A 126 -12.18 -11.76 -9.76
C LEU A 126 -11.68 -10.77 -8.68
N PHE A 127 -10.37 -10.62 -8.52
CA PHE A 127 -9.78 -9.71 -7.54
C PHE A 127 -9.79 -8.26 -8.01
N VAL A 128 -9.57 -8.04 -9.31
CA VAL A 128 -9.73 -6.74 -9.94
C VAL A 128 -11.16 -6.24 -9.72
N LYS A 129 -12.15 -7.12 -9.87
CA LYS A 129 -13.55 -6.80 -9.54
C LYS A 129 -13.74 -6.43 -8.06
N GLN A 130 -13.20 -7.18 -7.11
CA GLN A 130 -13.25 -6.81 -5.69
C GLN A 130 -12.58 -5.47 -5.39
N MET A 131 -11.46 -5.15 -6.04
CA MET A 131 -10.79 -3.86 -5.88
C MET A 131 -11.63 -2.71 -6.44
N ILE A 132 -12.30 -2.91 -7.58
CA ILE A 132 -13.26 -1.96 -8.16
C ILE A 132 -14.47 -1.79 -7.22
N ASP A 133 -15.00 -2.87 -6.66
CA ASP A 133 -16.14 -2.82 -5.75
C ASP A 133 -15.79 -2.08 -4.44
N VAL A 134 -14.55 -2.25 -3.93
CA VAL A 134 -14.03 -1.48 -2.78
C VAL A 134 -13.88 0.01 -3.12
N ASP A 135 -13.34 0.34 -4.30
CA ASP A 135 -13.19 1.72 -4.76
C ASP A 135 -14.56 2.42 -4.92
N ARG A 136 -15.57 1.68 -5.38
CA ARG A 136 -16.96 2.17 -5.50
C ARG A 136 -17.71 2.25 -4.17
N GLY A 137 -17.15 1.69 -3.09
CA GLY A 137 -17.81 1.63 -1.78
C GLY A 137 -18.93 0.59 -1.70
N ASP A 138 -18.97 -0.36 -2.63
CA ASP A 138 -20.02 -1.39 -2.74
C ASP A 138 -19.77 -2.61 -1.81
N VAL A 139 -18.63 -2.64 -1.11
CA VAL A 139 -18.29 -3.69 -0.13
C VAL A 139 -18.56 -3.17 1.28
N VAL A 140 -19.68 -3.58 1.86
CA VAL A 140 -19.97 -3.43 3.29
C VAL A 140 -19.11 -4.44 4.07
N ALA A 141 -18.48 -3.95 5.14
CA ALA A 141 -17.58 -4.70 6.04
C ALA A 141 -18.20 -6.02 6.57
#